data_AF-A0A7T5EJ13-F1
#
_entry.id   AF-A0A7T5EJ13-F1
#
_cell.length_a   1.000
_cell.length_b   1.000
_cell.length_c   1.000
_cell.angle_alpha   90.00
_cell.angle_beta   90.00
_cell.angle_gamma   90.00
#
_symmetry.space_group_name_H-M   'P 1'
#
loop_
_entity.id
_entity.type
_entity.pdbx_description
1 polymer ?
#
loop_
_entity_poly.entity_id
_entity_poly.type
_entity_poly.pdbx_seq_one_letter_code
_entity_poly.pdbx_strand_id
1 'polypeptide(L)'
;MRCFFLRTFGDKNTFAIQYEFEDNPFNEISLTGETWGKFELFVRGMDVCRYKRVDNETTYQWNLIHIVEWFSENLKSILSEEPFPLPVEGQHSLELLDNCLLFESDDDDEFDAWFDTKQEWEFKHSWFSNRAGSFLPDVFFRRVNDKIEIAWNNELTYSSEGISFINPIGIEYVPLGIFESTIKNFIEDFLENLLQNSKNKCDAEEVYQKLMELIK
;
A
#
# COMPACT_ATOMS: atom_id res chain seq x y z
N MET A 1 -25.77 15.46 2.10
CA MET A 1 -24.95 15.46 0.88
C MET A 1 -23.51 15.32 1.36
N ARG A 2 -22.85 14.17 1.16
CA ARG A 2 -21.42 14.05 1.48
C ARG A 2 -20.67 14.96 0.51
N CYS A 3 -19.77 15.78 1.03
CA CYS A 3 -18.94 16.65 0.21
C CYS A 3 -17.61 15.93 0.01
N PHE A 4 -17.41 15.40 -1.19
CA PHE A 4 -16.18 14.71 -1.57
C PHE A 4 -15.17 15.76 -2.00
N PHE A 5 -14.11 15.93 -1.20
CA PHE A 5 -13.00 16.82 -1.52
C PHE A 5 -11.76 15.98 -1.75
N LEU A 6 -11.05 16.32 -2.81
CA LEU A 6 -9.74 15.79 -3.06
C LEU A 6 -8.77 16.22 -1.96
N ARG A 7 -8.15 15.25 -1.28
CA ARG A 7 -7.14 15.47 -0.24
C ARG A 7 -5.77 15.12 -0.77
N THR A 8 -4.75 15.90 -0.44
CA THR A 8 -3.35 15.64 -0.83
C THR A 8 -2.44 15.86 0.35
N PHE A 9 -1.54 14.91 0.60
CA PHE A 9 -0.54 14.94 1.66
C PHE A 9 0.84 14.74 1.04
N GLY A 10 1.80 15.58 1.41
CA GLY A 10 3.15 15.55 0.85
C GLY A 10 3.31 16.40 -0.43
N ASP A 11 4.40 16.17 -1.15
CA ASP A 11 4.74 16.84 -2.41
C ASP A 11 4.86 15.80 -3.53
N LYS A 12 4.06 15.94 -4.58
CA LYS A 12 3.99 14.95 -5.67
C LYS A 12 5.33 14.73 -6.37
N ASN A 13 6.22 15.72 -6.39
CA ASN A 13 7.54 15.59 -7.01
C ASN A 13 8.56 14.84 -6.13
N THR A 14 8.20 14.55 -4.88
CA THR A 14 9.02 13.82 -3.93
C THR A 14 8.30 12.55 -3.50
N PHE A 15 7.27 12.70 -2.68
CA PHE A 15 6.39 11.66 -2.20
C PHE A 15 5.06 12.28 -1.75
N ALA A 16 3.94 11.76 -2.25
CA ALA A 16 2.62 12.21 -1.83
C ALA A 16 1.58 11.11 -1.92
N ILE A 17 0.55 11.23 -1.08
CA ILE A 17 -0.70 10.49 -1.21
C ILE A 17 -1.81 11.47 -1.57
N GLN A 18 -2.67 11.05 -2.49
CA GLN A 18 -3.90 11.75 -2.79
C GLN A 18 -5.07 10.77 -2.76
N TYR A 19 -6.18 11.18 -2.17
CA TYR A 19 -7.38 10.37 -2.15
C TYR A 19 -8.65 11.22 -2.16
N GLU A 20 -9.75 10.57 -2.56
CA GLU A 20 -11.09 11.14 -2.58
C GLU A 20 -12.10 10.00 -2.34
N PHE A 21 -13.03 10.19 -1.41
CA PHE A 21 -14.17 9.27 -1.29
C PHE A 21 -15.15 9.50 -2.45
N GLU A 22 -15.80 8.44 -2.90
CA GLU A 22 -16.83 8.48 -3.94
C GLU A 22 -18.03 7.65 -3.53
N ASP A 23 -19.14 7.80 -4.25
CA ASP A 23 -20.30 6.94 -4.06
C ASP A 23 -19.93 5.49 -4.46
N ASN A 24 -20.20 4.55 -3.55
CA ASN A 24 -19.95 3.14 -3.81
C ASN A 24 -20.91 2.62 -4.89
N PRO A 25 -20.40 2.08 -6.02
CA PRO A 25 -21.23 1.63 -7.14
C PRO A 25 -22.08 0.39 -6.83
N PHE A 26 -21.78 -0.31 -5.73
CA PHE A 26 -22.45 -1.55 -5.31
C PHE A 26 -23.52 -1.32 -4.23
N ASN A 27 -23.75 -0.08 -3.80
CA ASN A 27 -24.71 0.27 -2.75
C ASN A 27 -24.50 -0.50 -1.43
N GLU A 28 -23.26 -0.84 -1.11
CA GLU A 28 -22.91 -1.45 0.18
C GLU A 28 -23.17 -0.46 1.32
N ILE A 29 -23.84 -0.95 2.36
CA ILE A 29 -24.23 -0.12 3.51
C ILE A 29 -23.30 -0.27 4.73
N SER A 30 -22.29 -1.15 4.64
CA SER A 30 -21.29 -1.36 5.69
C SER A 30 -20.31 -0.19 5.78
N LEU A 31 -19.56 -0.10 6.88
CA LEU A 31 -18.47 0.87 7.02
C LEU A 31 -17.46 0.76 5.87
N THR A 32 -17.08 -0.46 5.48
CA THR A 32 -16.21 -0.71 4.32
C THR A 32 -16.80 -0.09 3.06
N GLY A 33 -18.10 -0.30 2.82
CA GLY A 33 -18.80 0.26 1.68
C GLY A 33 -18.73 1.79 1.61
N GLU A 34 -18.73 2.46 2.76
CA GLU A 34 -18.61 3.92 2.87
C GLU A 34 -17.22 4.48 2.58
N THR A 35 -16.20 3.61 2.48
CA THR A 35 -14.80 3.99 2.23
C THR A 35 -14.40 3.86 0.76
N TRP A 36 -15.36 3.56 -0.11
CA TRP A 36 -15.13 3.53 -1.55
C TRP A 36 -14.60 4.88 -2.04
N GLY A 37 -13.57 4.86 -2.88
CA GLY A 37 -12.94 6.09 -3.35
C GLY A 37 -11.76 5.84 -4.28
N LYS A 38 -11.16 6.94 -4.72
CA LYS A 38 -9.94 6.97 -5.54
C LYS A 38 -8.71 7.19 -4.67
N PHE A 39 -7.60 6.58 -5.06
CA PHE A 39 -6.32 6.74 -4.39
C PHE A 39 -5.18 6.80 -5.41
N GLU A 40 -4.22 7.69 -5.17
CA GLU A 40 -2.99 7.86 -5.94
C GLU A 40 -1.80 7.87 -4.97
N LEU A 41 -0.75 7.12 -5.32
CA LEU A 41 0.54 7.15 -4.64
C LEU A 41 1.55 7.79 -5.59
N PHE A 42 1.99 9.00 -5.27
CA PHE A 42 3.01 9.71 -6.03
C PHE A 42 4.40 9.43 -5.48
N VAL A 43 5.28 8.96 -6.36
CA VAL A 43 6.72 8.84 -6.10
C VAL A 43 7.45 9.56 -7.24
N ARG A 44 8.14 10.66 -6.92
CA ARG A 44 8.84 11.51 -7.91
C ARG A 44 8.00 11.89 -9.15
N GLY A 45 6.75 12.26 -8.91
CA GLY A 45 5.80 12.70 -9.93
C GLY A 45 5.07 11.55 -10.64
N MET A 46 5.44 10.30 -10.38
CA MET A 46 4.79 9.12 -10.94
C MET A 46 3.69 8.64 -10.01
N ASP A 47 2.46 8.58 -10.52
CA ASP A 47 1.38 7.84 -9.84
C ASP A 47 1.58 6.35 -10.08
N VAL A 48 1.99 5.63 -9.03
CA VAL A 48 2.29 4.19 -9.05
C VAL A 48 1.02 3.36 -9.22
N CYS A 49 -0.13 3.89 -8.79
CA CYS A 49 -1.41 3.19 -8.82
C CYS A 49 -2.16 3.36 -10.15
N ARG A 50 -1.62 4.16 -11.09
CA ARG A 50 -2.26 4.41 -12.38
C ARG A 50 -2.11 3.24 -13.33
N TYR A 51 -3.21 2.84 -13.95
CA TYR A 51 -3.21 1.74 -14.91
C TYR A 51 -4.13 2.01 -16.11
N LYS A 52 -3.96 1.21 -17.16
CA LYS A 52 -4.85 1.12 -18.31
C LYS A 52 -5.71 -0.13 -18.21
N ARG A 53 -6.99 0.03 -18.53
CA ARG A 53 -7.90 -1.09 -18.78
C ARG A 53 -8.56 -0.88 -20.14
N VAL A 54 -8.32 -1.80 -21.07
CA VAL A 54 -8.90 -1.73 -22.44
C VAL A 54 -8.70 -0.32 -23.04
N ASP A 55 -7.43 0.13 -23.04
CA ASP A 55 -6.93 1.43 -23.54
C ASP A 55 -7.37 2.70 -22.81
N ASN A 56 -8.15 2.61 -21.72
CA ASN A 56 -8.50 3.77 -20.90
C ASN A 56 -7.61 3.87 -19.67
N GLU A 57 -6.91 4.99 -19.50
CA GLU A 57 -6.16 5.30 -18.28
C GLU A 57 -7.14 5.56 -17.13
N THR A 58 -6.85 4.96 -15.99
CA THR A 58 -7.71 4.97 -14.80
C THR A 58 -6.85 5.10 -13.55
N THR A 59 -7.33 5.89 -12.60
CA THR A 59 -6.80 5.96 -11.23
C THR A 59 -7.35 4.79 -10.42
N TYR A 60 -6.54 4.23 -9.52
CA TYR A 60 -7.00 3.18 -8.61
C TYR A 60 -8.24 3.60 -7.83
N GLN A 61 -9.21 2.70 -7.77
CA GLN A 61 -10.49 2.93 -7.09
C GLN A 61 -10.94 1.65 -6.39
N TRP A 62 -11.21 1.73 -5.08
CA TRP A 62 -11.71 0.62 -4.27
C TRP A 62 -12.18 1.11 -2.88
N ASN A 63 -12.51 0.18 -1.98
CA ASN A 63 -12.65 0.46 -0.55
C ASN A 63 -11.28 0.79 0.04
N LEU A 64 -11.04 2.09 0.24
CA LEU A 64 -9.74 2.64 0.61
C LEU A 64 -9.31 2.28 2.05
N ILE A 65 -10.24 1.79 2.87
CA ILE A 65 -9.92 1.33 4.23
C ILE A 65 -8.85 0.24 4.23
N HIS A 66 -8.79 -0.62 3.21
CA HIS A 66 -7.80 -1.69 3.15
C HIS A 66 -6.35 -1.18 3.05
N ILE A 67 -6.14 -0.04 2.37
CA ILE A 67 -4.83 0.63 2.29
C ILE A 67 -4.50 1.26 3.65
N VAL A 68 -5.47 1.90 4.29
CA VAL A 68 -5.31 2.57 5.58
C VAL A 68 -5.02 1.56 6.70
N GLU A 69 -5.75 0.44 6.73
CA GLU A 69 -5.50 -0.67 7.64
C GLU A 69 -4.09 -1.22 7.46
N TRP A 70 -3.68 -1.50 6.21
CA TRP A 70 -2.36 -2.05 5.95
C TRP A 70 -1.24 -1.12 6.41
N PHE A 71 -1.31 0.17 6.06
CA PHE A 71 -0.31 1.12 6.53
C PHE A 71 -0.33 1.23 8.04
N SER A 72 -1.50 1.32 8.68
CA SER A 72 -1.59 1.44 10.13
C SER A 72 -0.94 0.23 10.84
N GLU A 73 -1.19 -0.98 10.36
CA GLU A 73 -0.68 -2.22 10.94
C GLU A 73 0.83 -2.40 10.70
N ASN A 74 1.36 -1.92 9.57
CA ASN A 74 2.74 -2.18 9.14
C ASN A 74 3.69 -0.97 9.22
N LEU A 75 3.19 0.23 9.54
CA LEU A 75 4.00 1.45 9.58
C LEU A 75 5.23 1.29 10.49
N LYS A 76 5.06 0.65 11.65
CA LYS A 76 6.19 0.38 12.56
C LYS A 76 7.26 -0.49 11.91
N SER A 77 6.89 -1.55 11.21
CA SER A 77 7.82 -2.44 10.50
C SER A 77 8.55 -1.66 9.40
N ILE A 78 7.81 -0.89 8.59
CA ILE A 78 8.36 -0.06 7.50
C ILE A 78 9.38 0.97 8.02
N LEU A 79 9.07 1.62 9.16
CA LEU A 79 9.94 2.64 9.77
C LEU A 79 11.11 2.05 10.58
N SER A 80 11.07 0.75 10.87
CA SER A 80 12.14 0.06 11.58
C SER A 80 13.21 -0.38 10.60
N GLU A 81 14.48 -0.22 10.97
CA GLU A 81 15.59 -0.73 10.17
C GLU A 81 15.78 -2.20 10.52
N GLU A 82 15.00 -3.06 9.85
CA GLU A 82 15.06 -4.51 10.00
C GLU A 82 15.89 -5.11 8.85
N PRO A 83 16.85 -6.00 9.14
CA PRO A 83 17.56 -6.72 8.10
C PRO A 83 16.59 -7.64 7.35
N PHE A 84 16.85 -7.88 6.08
CA PHE A 84 16.13 -8.90 5.34
C PHE A 84 16.37 -10.28 5.99
N PRO A 85 15.32 -11.10 6.20
CA PRO A 85 15.40 -12.24 7.10
C PRO A 85 16.10 -13.47 6.49
N LEU A 86 16.28 -13.49 5.18
CA LEU A 86 16.87 -14.61 4.45
C LEU A 86 18.30 -14.28 4.01
N PRO A 87 19.22 -15.26 3.98
CA PRO A 87 20.62 -15.08 3.62
C PRO A 87 20.82 -14.96 2.10
N VAL A 88 20.18 -13.96 1.49
CA VAL A 88 20.30 -13.62 0.07
C VAL A 88 20.96 -12.26 -0.10
N GLU A 89 21.71 -12.11 -1.18
CA GLU A 89 22.30 -10.82 -1.56
C GLU A 89 21.29 -10.00 -2.36
N GLY A 90 21.39 -8.68 -2.31
CA GLY A 90 20.54 -7.78 -3.11
C GLY A 90 20.65 -6.33 -2.67
N GLN A 91 20.59 -5.39 -3.62
CA GLN A 91 20.69 -3.96 -3.34
C GLN A 91 19.35 -3.36 -2.91
N HIS A 92 18.25 -3.90 -3.42
CA HIS A 92 16.87 -3.44 -3.16
C HIS A 92 15.92 -4.63 -2.99
N SER A 93 14.71 -4.37 -2.48
CA SER A 93 13.70 -5.39 -2.18
C SER A 93 13.41 -6.31 -3.36
N LEU A 94 13.32 -5.77 -4.60
CA LEU A 94 13.06 -6.61 -5.77
C LEU A 94 14.19 -7.63 -6.01
N GLU A 95 15.47 -7.24 -5.92
CA GLU A 95 16.60 -8.16 -6.08
C GLU A 95 16.65 -9.20 -4.95
N LEU A 96 16.37 -8.78 -3.70
CA LEU A 96 16.31 -9.68 -2.56
C LEU A 96 15.23 -10.75 -2.77
N LEU A 97 14.03 -10.33 -3.18
CA LEU A 97 12.90 -11.23 -3.42
C LEU A 97 13.13 -12.16 -4.61
N ASP A 98 13.70 -11.66 -5.71
CA ASP A 98 14.05 -12.47 -6.88
C ASP A 98 15.10 -13.53 -6.51
N ASN A 99 16.11 -13.16 -5.72
CA ASN A 99 17.14 -14.10 -5.28
C ASN A 99 16.60 -15.15 -4.30
N CYS A 100 15.54 -14.87 -3.55
CA CYS A 100 14.86 -15.90 -2.76
C CYS A 100 14.24 -17.01 -3.61
N LEU A 101 13.88 -16.73 -4.87
CA LEU A 101 13.29 -17.72 -5.78
C LEU A 101 14.34 -18.71 -6.34
N LEU A 102 15.63 -18.42 -6.14
CA LEU A 102 16.74 -19.30 -6.52
C LEU A 102 17.04 -20.37 -5.46
N PHE A 103 16.35 -20.33 -4.32
CA PHE A 103 16.52 -21.31 -3.26
C PHE A 103 15.97 -22.68 -3.69
N GLU A 104 16.79 -23.70 -3.53
CA GLU A 104 16.45 -25.09 -3.76
C GLU A 104 16.92 -25.90 -2.55
N SER A 105 16.07 -26.77 -2.02
CA SER A 105 16.43 -27.77 -1.03
C SER A 105 15.68 -29.07 -1.34
N ASP A 106 16.35 -30.20 -1.08
CA ASP A 106 15.73 -31.54 -1.13
C ASP A 106 14.99 -31.87 0.18
N ASP A 107 15.10 -31.00 1.20
CA ASP A 107 14.37 -31.08 2.46
C ASP A 107 13.11 -30.19 2.39
N ASP A 108 11.94 -30.83 2.36
CA ASP A 108 10.64 -30.16 2.27
C ASP A 108 10.42 -29.19 3.45
N ASP A 109 10.85 -29.53 4.67
CA ASP A 109 10.65 -28.67 5.85
C ASP A 109 11.51 -27.40 5.75
N GLU A 110 12.72 -27.51 5.19
CA GLU A 110 13.59 -26.37 4.93
C GLU A 110 13.04 -25.47 3.81
N PHE A 111 12.54 -26.10 2.74
CA PHE A 111 11.91 -25.41 1.62
C PHE A 111 10.69 -24.61 2.08
N ASP A 112 9.78 -25.23 2.84
CA ASP A 112 8.59 -24.56 3.35
C ASP A 112 8.96 -23.41 4.30
N ALA A 113 9.88 -23.64 5.24
CA ALA A 113 10.32 -22.61 6.18
C ALA A 113 10.95 -21.38 5.49
N TRP A 114 11.66 -21.60 4.37
CA TRP A 114 12.23 -20.52 3.57
C TRP A 114 11.15 -19.63 2.97
N PHE A 115 10.15 -20.21 2.32
CA PHE A 115 9.08 -19.45 1.66
C PHE A 115 8.07 -18.86 2.64
N ASP A 116 7.84 -19.50 3.78
CA ASP A 116 7.07 -18.92 4.88
C ASP A 116 7.76 -17.65 5.41
N THR A 117 9.08 -17.72 5.67
CA THR A 117 9.87 -16.56 6.13
C THR A 117 9.85 -15.43 5.10
N LYS A 118 9.97 -15.74 3.80
CA LYS A 118 9.84 -14.76 2.71
C LYS A 118 8.46 -14.10 2.76
N GLN A 119 7.40 -14.90 2.82
CA GLN A 119 6.02 -14.42 2.75
C GLN A 119 5.66 -13.56 3.97
N GLU A 120 6.12 -13.92 5.17
CA GLU A 120 5.95 -13.10 6.38
C GLU A 120 6.58 -11.71 6.24
N TRP A 121 7.73 -11.63 5.60
CA TRP A 121 8.37 -10.35 5.30
C TRP A 121 7.56 -9.55 4.28
N GLU A 122 7.08 -10.20 3.21
CA GLU A 122 6.25 -9.56 2.18
C GLU A 122 4.96 -8.98 2.78
N PHE A 123 4.28 -9.68 3.69
CA PHE A 123 3.07 -9.15 4.34
C PHE A 123 3.30 -7.86 5.12
N LYS A 124 4.51 -7.70 5.68
CA LYS A 124 4.91 -6.53 6.47
C LYS A 124 5.41 -5.37 5.63
N HIS A 125 5.84 -5.64 4.40
CA HIS A 125 6.54 -4.66 3.57
C HIS A 125 5.84 -4.39 2.23
N SER A 126 4.86 -5.19 1.81
CA SER A 126 3.98 -4.92 0.67
C SER A 126 2.51 -4.95 1.06
N TRP A 127 1.78 -3.96 0.55
CA TRP A 127 0.32 -3.85 0.72
C TRP A 127 -0.47 -4.82 -0.17
N PHE A 128 0.19 -5.66 -0.97
CA PHE A 128 -0.46 -6.43 -2.03
C PHE A 128 -1.43 -7.49 -1.48
N SER A 129 -1.21 -7.96 -0.25
CA SER A 129 -2.15 -8.82 0.48
C SER A 129 -3.51 -8.16 0.71
N ASN A 130 -3.53 -6.82 0.82
CA ASN A 130 -4.72 -6.03 1.13
C ASN A 130 -5.45 -5.52 -0.13
N ARG A 131 -5.13 -6.07 -1.31
CA ARG A 131 -5.81 -5.71 -2.56
C ARG A 131 -7.31 -6.00 -2.55
N ALA A 132 -7.79 -6.95 -1.75
CA ALA A 132 -9.23 -7.24 -1.57
C ALA A 132 -10.05 -7.37 -2.88
N GLY A 133 -9.45 -7.94 -3.94
CA GLY A 133 -10.09 -8.08 -5.26
C GLY A 133 -9.93 -6.89 -6.22
N SER A 134 -9.27 -5.81 -5.79
CA SER A 134 -8.92 -4.65 -6.62
C SER A 134 -7.66 -4.87 -7.47
N PHE A 135 -7.39 -3.91 -8.37
CA PHE A 135 -6.16 -3.83 -9.16
C PHE A 135 -5.09 -2.98 -8.45
N LEU A 136 -4.81 -3.28 -7.18
CA LEU A 136 -3.76 -2.61 -6.40
C LEU A 136 -2.39 -3.08 -6.89
N PRO A 137 -1.44 -2.17 -7.24
CA PRO A 137 -0.08 -2.60 -7.61
C PRO A 137 0.61 -3.27 -6.43
N ASP A 138 1.55 -4.17 -6.69
CA ASP A 138 2.48 -4.65 -5.68
C ASP A 138 3.58 -3.59 -5.46
N VAL A 139 3.69 -3.07 -4.24
CA VAL A 139 4.65 -2.02 -3.88
C VAL A 139 5.26 -2.36 -2.52
N PHE A 140 6.58 -2.47 -2.50
CA PHE A 140 7.36 -2.73 -1.31
C PHE A 140 7.85 -1.43 -0.68
N PHE A 141 7.80 -1.38 0.65
CA PHE A 141 8.26 -0.28 1.48
C PHE A 141 9.19 -0.84 2.55
N ARG A 142 10.43 -0.37 2.62
CA ARG A 142 11.35 -0.72 3.72
C ARG A 142 12.28 0.43 4.07
N ARG A 143 12.74 0.48 5.32
CA ARG A 143 13.77 1.44 5.70
C ARG A 143 15.16 0.98 5.26
N VAL A 144 15.91 1.92 4.72
CA VAL A 144 17.34 1.79 4.40
C VAL A 144 18.04 3.05 4.89
N ASN A 145 18.79 2.95 5.99
CA ASN A 145 19.39 4.10 6.68
C ASN A 145 18.35 5.18 7.06
N ASP A 146 18.50 6.39 6.50
CA ASP A 146 17.67 7.58 6.73
C ASP A 146 16.54 7.76 5.68
N LYS A 147 16.28 6.73 4.88
CA LYS A 147 15.28 6.74 3.80
C LYS A 147 14.37 5.53 3.86
N ILE A 148 13.21 5.66 3.23
CA ILE A 148 12.33 4.56 2.86
C ILE A 148 12.56 4.25 1.39
N GLU A 149 12.99 3.03 1.12
CA GLU A 149 12.93 2.44 -0.21
C GLU A 149 11.47 2.16 -0.56
N ILE A 150 11.06 2.58 -1.75
CA ILE A 150 9.78 2.25 -2.37
C ILE A 150 10.11 1.56 -3.69
N ALA A 151 9.78 0.28 -3.80
CA ALA A 151 10.14 -0.54 -4.95
C ALA A 151 8.94 -1.31 -5.49
N TRP A 152 8.80 -1.38 -6.80
CA TRP A 152 7.68 -2.08 -7.45
C TRP A 152 8.09 -2.65 -8.80
N ASN A 153 7.52 -3.81 -9.12
CA ASN A 153 7.52 -4.37 -10.47
C ASN A 153 6.13 -4.96 -10.75
N ASN A 154 5.40 -4.31 -11.64
CA ASN A 154 4.03 -4.61 -12.02
C ASN A 154 3.88 -4.78 -13.54
N GLU A 155 4.95 -5.11 -14.26
CA GLU A 155 4.88 -5.32 -15.72
C GLU A 155 3.88 -6.40 -16.11
N LEU A 156 3.84 -7.48 -15.34
CA LEU A 156 2.99 -8.64 -15.60
C LEU A 156 1.78 -8.72 -14.65
N THR A 157 1.74 -7.88 -13.61
CA THR A 157 0.67 -7.85 -12.61
C THR A 157 -0.66 -7.51 -13.28
N TYR A 158 -1.62 -8.43 -13.18
CA TYR A 158 -2.95 -8.35 -13.81
C TYR A 158 -2.98 -8.33 -15.35
N SER A 159 -1.89 -8.74 -16.01
CA SER A 159 -1.81 -8.76 -17.47
C SER A 159 -2.85 -9.70 -18.10
N SER A 160 -3.18 -10.82 -17.43
CA SER A 160 -4.24 -11.76 -17.85
C SER A 160 -5.64 -11.14 -17.85
N GLU A 161 -5.86 -10.11 -17.05
CA GLU A 161 -7.10 -9.35 -16.91
C GLU A 161 -7.16 -8.13 -17.83
N GLY A 162 -6.13 -7.94 -18.68
CA GLY A 162 -6.03 -6.82 -19.62
C GLY A 162 -5.69 -5.49 -18.94
N ILE A 163 -5.02 -5.55 -17.79
CA ILE A 163 -4.53 -4.38 -17.05
C ILE A 163 -3.04 -4.19 -17.32
N SER A 164 -2.62 -2.94 -17.47
CA SER A 164 -1.20 -2.57 -17.51
C SER A 164 -0.96 -1.27 -16.75
N PHE A 165 0.00 -1.26 -15.83
CA PHE A 165 0.36 -0.06 -15.08
C PHE A 165 1.11 0.95 -15.96
N ILE A 166 0.85 2.25 -15.76
CA ILE A 166 1.51 3.32 -16.51
C ILE A 166 3.00 3.42 -16.15
N ASN A 167 3.30 3.24 -14.86
CA ASN A 167 4.64 3.26 -14.31
C ASN A 167 4.92 1.87 -13.71
N PRO A 168 5.15 0.82 -14.53
CA PRO A 168 5.11 -0.55 -14.06
C PRO A 168 6.30 -0.94 -13.20
N ILE A 169 7.47 -0.30 -13.36
CA ILE A 169 8.67 -0.61 -12.57
C ILE A 169 9.22 0.68 -11.98
N GLY A 170 9.72 0.61 -10.75
CA GLY A 170 10.51 1.67 -10.16
C GLY A 170 11.11 1.28 -8.83
N ILE A 171 12.21 1.95 -8.49
CA ILE A 171 12.89 1.87 -7.21
C ILE A 171 13.29 3.29 -6.85
N GLU A 172 12.79 3.79 -5.73
CA GLU A 172 13.05 5.15 -5.29
C GLU A 172 13.28 5.19 -3.78
N TYR A 173 14.01 6.21 -3.33
CA TYR A 173 14.33 6.40 -1.92
C TYR A 173 13.82 7.75 -1.43
N VAL A 174 12.84 7.71 -0.53
CA VAL A 174 12.18 8.89 0.04
C VAL A 174 12.78 9.17 1.43
N PRO A 175 13.08 10.43 1.79
CA PRO A 175 13.53 10.75 3.14
C PRO A 175 12.54 10.26 4.21
N LEU A 176 13.04 9.58 5.25
CA LEU A 176 12.23 8.94 6.28
C LEU A 176 11.15 9.87 6.86
N GLY A 177 11.54 11.09 7.24
CA GLY A 177 10.60 12.06 7.82
C GLY A 177 9.51 12.54 6.86
N ILE A 178 9.79 12.59 5.55
CA ILE A 178 8.79 12.94 4.53
C ILE A 178 7.79 11.78 4.39
N PHE A 179 8.28 10.54 4.32
CA PHE A 179 7.43 9.36 4.26
C PHE A 179 6.54 9.27 5.50
N GLU A 180 7.12 9.26 6.70
CA GLU A 180 6.40 9.10 7.96
C GLU A 180 5.30 10.14 8.13
N SER A 181 5.64 11.43 7.97
CA SER A 181 4.65 12.50 8.13
C SER A 181 3.55 12.45 7.08
N THR A 182 3.87 12.09 5.83
CA THR A 182 2.87 11.95 4.75
C THR A 182 1.89 10.82 5.04
N ILE A 183 2.40 9.64 5.44
CA ILE A 183 1.55 8.49 5.77
C ILE A 183 0.68 8.77 7.00
N LYS A 184 1.26 9.31 8.09
CA LYS A 184 0.51 9.61 9.31
C LYS A 184 -0.60 10.64 9.05
N ASN A 185 -0.29 11.75 8.37
CA ASN A 185 -1.29 12.78 8.05
C ASN A 185 -2.41 12.22 7.15
N PHE A 186 -2.08 11.34 6.20
CA PHE A 186 -3.08 10.67 5.37
C PHE A 186 -4.02 9.78 6.20
N ILE A 187 -3.46 8.93 7.07
CA ILE A 187 -4.26 8.04 7.93
C ILE A 187 -5.15 8.87 8.87
N GLU A 188 -4.61 9.90 9.50
CA GLU A 188 -5.34 10.78 10.41
C GLU A 188 -6.53 11.46 9.70
N ASP A 189 -6.31 12.14 8.57
CA ASP A 189 -7.41 12.81 7.83
C ASP A 189 -8.45 11.78 7.35
N PHE A 190 -8.00 10.61 6.87
CA PHE A 190 -8.89 9.55 6.44
C PHE A 190 -9.84 9.11 7.56
N LEU A 191 -9.28 8.80 8.73
CA LEU A 191 -10.04 8.31 9.87
C LEU A 191 -10.94 9.39 10.46
N GLU A 192 -10.48 10.63 10.54
CA GLU A 192 -11.31 11.77 10.97
C GLU A 192 -12.48 12.01 10.01
N ASN A 193 -12.22 11.97 8.70
CA ASN A 193 -13.24 12.16 7.68
C ASN A 193 -14.28 11.02 7.73
N LEU A 194 -13.82 9.77 7.85
CA LEU A 194 -14.70 8.62 8.03
C LEU A 194 -15.56 8.76 9.28
N LEU A 195 -14.95 9.07 10.43
CA LEU A 195 -15.65 9.24 11.71
C LEU A 195 -16.72 10.34 11.63
N GLN A 196 -16.40 11.49 11.03
CA GLN A 196 -17.33 12.62 10.89
C GLN A 196 -18.50 12.29 9.97
N ASN A 197 -18.24 11.60 8.85
CA ASN A 197 -19.22 11.43 7.78
C ASN A 197 -19.90 10.06 7.77
N SER A 198 -19.48 9.12 8.61
CA SER A 198 -20.00 7.74 8.60
C SER A 198 -21.46 7.63 9.04
N LYS A 199 -22.24 6.76 8.39
CA LYS A 199 -23.57 6.37 8.89
C LYS A 199 -23.46 5.23 9.91
N ASN A 200 -22.39 4.46 9.84
CA ASN A 200 -22.02 3.39 10.77
C ASN A 200 -21.12 3.95 11.89
N LYS A 201 -21.69 4.79 12.76
CA LYS A 201 -20.92 5.56 13.76
C LYS A 201 -20.14 4.70 14.75
N CYS A 202 -20.76 3.66 15.31
CA CYS A 202 -20.08 2.78 16.27
C CYS A 202 -18.87 2.08 15.65
N ASP A 203 -19.05 1.49 14.46
CA ASP A 203 -17.97 0.81 13.75
C ASP A 203 -16.85 1.79 13.37
N ALA A 204 -17.21 3.02 12.95
CA ALA A 204 -16.23 4.06 12.63
C ALA A 204 -15.42 4.49 13.87
N GLU A 205 -16.06 4.59 15.04
CA GLU A 205 -15.38 4.89 16.31
C GLU A 205 -14.42 3.77 16.71
N GLU A 206 -14.83 2.51 16.57
CA GLU A 206 -13.97 1.35 16.87
C GLU A 206 -12.74 1.31 15.95
N VAL A 207 -12.94 1.45 14.64
CA VAL A 207 -11.85 1.50 13.65
C VAL A 207 -10.92 2.68 13.91
N TYR A 208 -11.47 3.87 14.20
CA TYR A 208 -10.68 5.05 14.53
C TYR A 208 -9.76 4.78 15.73
N GLN A 209 -10.30 4.27 16.85
CA GLN A 209 -9.50 4.01 18.04
C GLN A 209 -8.43 2.95 17.80
N LYS A 210 -8.79 1.84 17.13
CA LYS A 210 -7.85 0.76 16.80
C LYS A 210 -6.68 1.28 15.96
N LEU A 211 -6.95 1.96 14.84
CA LEU A 211 -5.92 2.33 13.89
C LEU A 211 -5.07 3.51 14.38
N MET A 212 -5.68 4.47 15.10
CA MET A 212 -4.93 5.57 15.74
C MET A 212 -3.96 5.09 16.83
N GLU A 213 -4.22 3.95 17.47
CA GLU A 213 -3.27 3.38 18.44
C GLU A 213 -2.02 2.81 17.75
N LEU A 214 -2.17 2.25 16.55
CA LEU A 214 -1.08 1.59 15.82
C LEU A 214 -0.06 2.59 15.23
N ILE A 215 -0.49 3.83 14.95
CA ILE A 215 0.37 4.84 14.32
C ILE A 215 1.02 5.82 15.31
N LYS A 216 0.77 5.68 16.61
CA LYS A 216 1.42 6.46 17.68
C LYS A 216 2.90 6.11 17.80
#